data_AF-A0A7Y4FTN3-F1
#
_entry.id   AF-A0A7Y4FTN3-F1
#
_cell.length_a   1.000
_cell.length_b   1.000
_cell.length_c   1.000
_cell.angle_alpha   90.00
_cell.angle_beta   90.00
_cell.angle_gamma   90.00
#
_symmetry.space_group_name_H-M   'P 1'
#
loop_
_entity.id
_entity.type
_entity.pdbx_description
1 polymer ?
#
loop_
_entity_poly.entity_id
_entity_poly.type
_entity_poly.pdbx_seq_one_letter_code
_entity_poly.pdbx_strand_id
1 'polypeptide(L)'
;MGENSKPKGFVDFGETFRFRYNNRYSENTLDRIDDFIDHVEENGLYGWVGKVGNSRNVPENYDDREAIIEKAEKHFLWHAHLGDPEFKDSRYGNYKVSDWVIHFQKFSNYHIKLLDLGYHNPMELPDEDLINE
;
A
#
# COMPACT_ATOMS: atom_id res chain seq x y z
N MET A 1 32.56 -15.93 8.49
CA MET A 1 31.83 -14.65 8.46
C MET A 1 30.39 -15.02 8.23
N GLY A 2 29.55 -14.98 9.26
CA GLY A 2 28.15 -15.35 9.13
C GLY A 2 27.45 -14.27 8.32
N GLU A 3 26.86 -14.64 7.19
CA GLU A 3 25.88 -13.79 6.52
C GLU A 3 24.77 -13.52 7.55
N ASN A 4 24.73 -12.28 8.05
CA ASN A 4 23.59 -11.79 8.79
C ASN A 4 22.45 -11.71 7.77
N SER A 5 21.74 -12.82 7.56
CA SER A 5 20.56 -12.85 6.72
C SER A 5 19.58 -11.87 7.31
N LYS A 6 19.46 -10.68 6.70
CA LYS A 6 18.37 -9.76 7.01
C LYS A 6 17.07 -10.56 6.89
N PRO A 7 16.14 -10.46 7.86
CA PRO A 7 14.83 -11.08 7.67
C PRO A 7 14.24 -10.50 6.39
N LYS A 8 13.98 -11.36 5.41
CA LYS A 8 13.25 -10.97 4.20
C LYS A 8 11.85 -10.54 4.63
N GLY A 9 11.35 -9.48 4.03
CA GLY A 9 9.96 -9.09 4.17
C GLY A 9 9.05 -10.16 3.58
N PHE A 10 7.79 -10.12 4.00
CA PHE A 10 6.76 -11.05 3.60
C PHE A 10 5.51 -10.29 3.16
N VAL A 11 5.00 -10.63 1.99
CA VAL A 11 3.83 -9.98 1.38
C VAL A 11 2.73 -11.00 1.15
N ASP A 12 1.65 -10.87 1.91
CA ASP A 12 0.41 -11.62 1.72
C ASP A 12 -0.50 -10.93 0.70
N PHE A 13 -1.43 -11.70 0.12
CA PHE A 13 -2.43 -11.21 -0.82
C PHE A 13 -3.81 -11.60 -0.29
N GLY A 14 -4.74 -10.66 -0.23
CA GLY A 14 -6.17 -10.99 -0.16
C GLY A 14 -6.59 -11.83 -1.37
N GLU A 15 -7.60 -12.68 -1.22
CA GLU A 15 -8.04 -13.57 -2.28
C GLU A 15 -8.53 -12.79 -3.50
N THR A 16 -9.31 -11.73 -3.27
CA THR A 16 -9.79 -10.84 -4.33
C THR A 16 -8.63 -10.08 -4.98
N PHE A 17 -7.67 -9.59 -4.19
CA PHE A 17 -6.48 -8.93 -4.73
C PHE A 17 -5.68 -9.89 -5.62
N ARG A 18 -5.43 -11.11 -5.16
CA ARG A 18 -4.76 -12.17 -5.94
C ARG A 18 -5.50 -12.47 -7.25
N PHE A 19 -6.84 -12.52 -7.21
CA PHE A 19 -7.63 -12.71 -8.42
C PHE A 19 -7.44 -11.55 -9.41
N ARG A 20 -7.50 -10.29 -8.95
CA ARG A 20 -7.30 -9.11 -9.80
C ARG A 20 -5.88 -9.04 -10.36
N TYR A 21 -4.89 -9.30 -9.52
CA TYR A 21 -3.48 -9.39 -9.92
C TYR A 21 -3.28 -10.40 -11.06
N ASN A 22 -3.82 -11.61 -10.93
CA ASN A 22 -3.63 -12.65 -11.95
C ASN A 22 -4.45 -12.45 -13.24
N ASN A 23 -5.51 -11.63 -13.24
CA ASN A 23 -6.52 -11.66 -14.32
C ASN A 23 -6.94 -10.30 -14.88
N ARG A 24 -6.65 -9.18 -14.19
CA ARG A 24 -7.29 -7.89 -14.47
C ARG A 24 -6.34 -6.73 -14.69
N TYR A 25 -5.22 -6.68 -13.98
CA TYR A 25 -4.29 -5.56 -14.10
C TYR A 25 -3.49 -5.61 -15.40
N SER A 26 -3.17 -4.43 -15.92
CA SER A 26 -2.31 -4.31 -17.09
C SER A 26 -0.87 -4.71 -16.75
N GLU A 27 -0.09 -5.13 -17.74
CA GLU A 27 1.34 -5.46 -17.55
C GLU A 27 2.10 -4.32 -16.86
N ASN A 28 1.90 -3.07 -17.30
CA ASN A 28 2.54 -1.90 -16.66
C ASN A 28 2.14 -1.74 -15.19
N THR A 29 0.88 -1.98 -14.84
CA THR A 29 0.44 -1.92 -13.44
C THR A 29 1.02 -3.09 -12.62
N LEU A 30 1.13 -4.28 -13.21
CA LEU A 30 1.75 -5.44 -12.58
C LEU A 30 3.23 -5.19 -12.30
N ASP A 31 3.98 -4.66 -13.28
CA ASP A 31 5.39 -4.30 -13.09
C ASP A 31 5.58 -3.35 -11.88
N ARG A 32 4.67 -2.39 -11.70
CA ARG A 32 4.70 -1.46 -10.54
C ARG A 32 4.34 -2.12 -9.21
N ILE A 33 3.42 -3.07 -9.24
CA ILE A 33 3.06 -3.86 -8.05
C ILE A 33 4.24 -4.76 -7.68
N ASP A 34 4.89 -5.38 -8.66
CA ASP A 34 6.04 -6.27 -8.47
C ASP A 34 7.26 -5.50 -7.96
N ASP A 35 7.57 -4.32 -8.53
CA ASP A 35 8.59 -3.39 -8.00
C ASP A 35 8.37 -3.10 -6.51
N PHE A 36 7.11 -2.92 -6.09
CA PHE A 36 6.76 -2.68 -4.69
C PHE A 36 6.88 -3.93 -3.82
N ILE A 37 6.46 -5.10 -4.31
CA ILE A 37 6.60 -6.38 -3.61
C ILE A 37 8.07 -6.69 -3.38
N ASP A 38 8.88 -6.67 -4.44
CA ASP A 38 10.32 -6.94 -4.39
C ASP A 38 11.00 -6.00 -3.39
N HIS A 39 10.66 -4.71 -3.42
CA HIS A 39 11.17 -3.75 -2.46
C HIS A 39 10.83 -4.13 -1.02
N VAL A 40 9.58 -4.51 -0.74
CA VAL A 40 9.14 -4.90 0.61
C VAL A 40 9.82 -6.19 1.06
N GLU A 41 9.99 -7.17 0.18
CA GLU A 41 10.68 -8.43 0.50
C GLU A 41 12.17 -8.21 0.81
N GLU A 42 12.82 -7.25 0.18
CA GLU A 42 14.24 -6.95 0.40
C GLU A 42 14.50 -5.98 1.56
N ASN A 43 13.67 -4.95 1.69
CA ASN A 43 13.94 -3.78 2.54
C ASN A 43 12.82 -3.49 3.55
N GLY A 44 11.72 -4.25 3.50
CA GLY A 44 10.47 -3.83 4.12
C GLY A 44 9.96 -2.51 3.50
N LEU A 45 9.13 -1.78 4.23
CA LEU A 45 8.61 -0.48 3.79
C LEU A 45 9.66 0.65 3.83
N TYR A 46 10.89 0.38 4.22
CA TYR A 46 11.93 1.39 4.35
C TYR A 46 12.53 1.74 2.99
N GLY A 47 12.65 3.04 2.70
CA GLY A 47 13.30 3.51 1.48
C GLY A 47 12.45 3.36 0.21
N TRP A 48 11.16 3.00 0.33
CA TRP A 48 10.25 3.04 -0.82
C TRP A 48 10.18 4.46 -1.37
N VAL A 49 10.25 4.57 -2.70
CA VAL A 49 10.30 5.88 -3.39
C VAL A 49 8.96 6.63 -3.29
N GLY A 50 7.85 5.90 -3.33
CA GLY A 50 6.52 6.45 -3.16
C GLY A 50 6.21 6.74 -1.70
N LYS A 51 5.31 7.71 -1.46
CA LYS A 51 4.80 7.95 -0.11
C LYS A 51 4.09 6.71 0.41
N VAL A 52 4.52 6.27 1.58
CA VAL A 52 3.82 5.28 2.42
C VAL A 52 3.10 6.03 3.53
N GLY A 53 1.78 5.89 3.60
CA GLY A 53 0.92 6.62 4.52
C GLY A 53 0.07 5.69 5.37
N ASN A 54 -0.09 6.03 6.65
CA ASN A 54 -1.13 5.42 7.48
C ASN A 54 -2.48 6.01 7.05
N SER A 55 -3.46 5.16 6.74
CA SER A 55 -4.76 5.59 6.23
C SER A 55 -5.61 6.32 7.29
N ARG A 56 -5.22 6.27 8.57
CA ARG A 56 -5.83 7.10 9.64
C ARG A 56 -5.47 8.59 9.53
N ASN A 57 -4.49 8.97 8.71
CA ASN A 57 -4.08 10.36 8.56
C ASN A 57 -5.05 11.13 7.65
N VAL A 58 -6.31 11.18 8.07
CA VAL A 58 -7.42 11.80 7.34
C VAL A 58 -7.42 13.32 7.58
N PRO A 59 -7.50 14.15 6.53
CA PRO A 59 -7.63 15.61 6.65
C PRO A 59 -8.81 16.03 7.53
N GLU A 60 -8.70 17.16 8.25
CA GLU A 60 -9.74 17.63 9.18
C GLU A 60 -11.09 17.95 8.51
N ASN A 61 -11.06 18.27 7.21
CA ASN A 61 -12.23 18.69 6.43
C ASN A 61 -12.91 17.53 5.69
N TYR A 62 -12.61 16.28 6.03
CA TYR A 62 -13.19 15.11 5.39
C TYR A 62 -14.48 14.68 6.10
N ASP A 63 -15.53 14.41 5.32
CA ASP A 63 -16.76 13.80 5.85
C ASP A 63 -16.45 12.40 6.40
N ASP A 64 -17.15 11.98 7.45
CA ASP A 64 -16.96 10.67 8.11
C ASP A 64 -15.54 10.39 8.63
N ARG A 65 -14.75 11.44 8.86
CA ARG A 65 -13.35 11.35 9.32
C ARG A 65 -13.13 10.39 10.48
N GLU A 66 -13.96 10.44 11.51
CA GLU A 66 -13.83 9.56 12.68
C GLU A 66 -14.04 8.08 12.32
N ALA A 67 -15.02 7.78 11.48
CA ALA A 67 -15.30 6.42 11.02
C ALA A 67 -14.16 5.87 10.15
N ILE A 68 -13.59 6.71 9.28
CA ILE A 68 -12.41 6.34 8.45
C ILE A 68 -11.20 6.06 9.35
N ILE A 69 -10.95 6.91 10.35
CA ILE A 69 -9.86 6.73 11.31
C ILE A 69 -10.05 5.43 12.10
N GLU A 70 -11.24 5.21 12.65
CA GLU A 70 -11.56 4.01 13.42
C GLU A 70 -11.36 2.74 12.59
N LYS A 71 -11.87 2.73 11.34
CA LYS A 71 -11.70 1.60 10.43
C LYS A 71 -10.21 1.38 10.09
N ALA A 72 -9.46 2.44 9.82
CA ALA A 72 -8.04 2.34 9.51
C ALA A 72 -7.20 1.83 10.69
N GLU A 73 -7.49 2.28 11.91
CA GLU A 73 -6.80 1.83 13.11
C GLU A 73 -7.16 0.39 13.47
N LYS A 74 -8.44 0.03 13.42
CA LYS A 74 -8.94 -1.33 13.69
C LYS A 74 -8.31 -2.39 12.79
N HIS A 75 -8.09 -2.06 11.52
CA HIS A 75 -7.63 -3.01 10.51
C HIS A 75 -6.17 -2.79 10.06
N PHE A 76 -5.43 -1.92 10.75
CA PHE A 76 -4.03 -1.58 10.43
C PHE A 76 -3.83 -1.15 8.96
N LEU A 77 -4.73 -0.31 8.45
CA LEU A 77 -4.75 0.08 7.03
C LEU A 77 -3.71 1.15 6.71
N TRP A 78 -2.95 0.87 5.67
CA TRP A 78 -1.94 1.75 5.09
C TRP A 78 -2.11 1.77 3.57
N HIS A 79 -1.46 2.74 2.94
CA HIS A 79 -1.39 2.84 1.50
C HIS A 79 0.01 3.27 1.04
N ALA A 80 0.36 2.88 -0.17
CA ALA A 80 1.58 3.31 -0.85
C ALA A 80 1.27 3.75 -2.28
N HIS A 81 1.95 4.80 -2.73
CA HIS A 81 1.94 5.19 -4.15
C HIS A 81 2.88 4.29 -4.95
N LEU A 82 2.40 3.76 -6.08
CA LEU A 82 3.12 2.78 -6.90
C LEU A 82 3.89 3.37 -8.08
N GLY A 83 3.65 4.64 -8.44
CA GLY A 83 4.27 5.23 -9.62
C GLY A 83 3.54 4.91 -10.92
N ASP A 84 2.24 4.56 -10.86
CA ASP A 84 1.35 4.43 -12.02
C ASP A 84 0.46 5.69 -12.10
N PRO A 85 0.41 6.40 -13.26
CA PRO A 85 1.23 6.17 -14.46
C PRO A 85 2.69 6.61 -14.29
N GLU A 86 2.97 7.54 -13.40
CA GLU A 86 4.33 7.97 -13.06
C GLU A 86 4.42 8.52 -11.64
N PHE A 87 5.64 8.54 -11.09
CA PHE A 87 5.92 9.25 -9.86
C PHE A 87 6.13 10.74 -10.10
N LYS A 88 5.37 11.56 -9.37
CA LYS A 88 5.45 13.02 -9.35
C LYS A 88 6.00 13.47 -8.00
N ASP A 89 6.80 14.53 -7.99
CA ASP A 89 7.28 15.11 -6.75
C ASP A 89 6.12 15.69 -5.95
N SER A 90 6.12 15.46 -4.64
CA SER A 90 5.15 16.12 -3.78
C SER A 90 5.42 17.62 -3.73
N ARG A 91 4.37 18.39 -3.39
CA ARG A 91 4.48 19.83 -3.14
C ARG A 91 5.54 20.19 -2.08
N TYR A 92 5.90 19.23 -1.23
CA TYR A 92 6.87 19.40 -0.14
C TYR A 92 8.27 18.89 -0.48
N GLY A 93 8.46 18.25 -1.64
CA GLY A 93 9.77 17.82 -2.18
C GLY A 93 10.46 16.66 -1.45
N ASN A 94 9.80 16.02 -0.48
CA ASN A 94 10.40 15.00 0.38
C ASN A 94 9.88 13.57 0.13
N TYR A 95 8.91 13.40 -0.78
CA TYR A 95 8.38 12.11 -1.19
C TYR A 95 7.77 12.22 -2.59
N LYS A 96 7.59 11.08 -3.26
CA LYS A 96 6.87 11.02 -4.53
C LYS A 96 5.45 10.48 -4.36
N VAL A 97 4.55 10.93 -5.21
CA VAL A 97 3.15 10.50 -5.29
C VAL A 97 2.84 10.03 -6.71
N SER A 98 1.78 9.26 -6.87
CA SER A 98 1.23 8.81 -8.16
C SER A 98 -0.27 8.73 -8.06
N ASP A 99 -0.96 8.63 -9.19
CA ASP A 99 -2.42 8.61 -9.18
C ASP A 99 -2.93 7.29 -8.59
N TRP A 100 -2.27 6.16 -8.85
CA TRP A 100 -2.64 4.88 -8.24
C TRP A 100 -1.96 4.64 -6.89
N VAL A 101 -2.74 4.10 -5.95
CA VAL A 101 -2.30 3.69 -4.61
C VAL A 101 -2.67 2.24 -4.33
N ILE A 102 -1.77 1.50 -3.71
CA ILE A 102 -2.05 0.17 -3.20
C ILE A 102 -2.43 0.26 -1.72
N HIS A 103 -3.57 -0.31 -1.36
CA HIS A 103 -4.04 -0.45 0.01
C HIS A 103 -3.59 -1.79 0.59
N PHE A 104 -3.09 -1.77 1.82
CA PHE A 104 -2.59 -2.96 2.49
C PHE A 104 -2.78 -2.89 4.01
N GLN A 105 -2.80 -4.06 4.65
CA GLN A 105 -2.66 -4.16 6.10
C GLN A 105 -1.19 -4.23 6.47
N LYS A 106 -0.80 -3.50 7.52
CA LYS A 106 0.58 -3.45 7.99
C LYS A 106 0.71 -4.10 9.36
N PHE A 107 1.10 -5.37 9.39
CA PHE A 107 1.40 -6.09 10.63
C PHE A 107 2.78 -5.72 11.19
N SER A 108 3.75 -5.49 10.30
CA SER A 108 5.05 -4.89 10.64
C SER A 108 5.64 -4.12 9.46
N ASN A 109 6.85 -3.57 9.58
CA ASN A 109 7.53 -2.98 8.42
C ASN A 109 8.03 -4.03 7.41
N TYR A 110 8.05 -5.30 7.79
CA TYR A 110 8.50 -6.44 6.97
C TYR A 110 7.37 -7.46 6.75
N HIS A 111 6.13 -7.14 7.14
CA HIS A 111 4.99 -8.02 6.93
C HIS A 111 3.75 -7.20 6.62
N ILE A 112 3.28 -7.31 5.37
CA ILE A 112 2.08 -6.63 4.89
C ILE A 112 1.16 -7.61 4.17
N LYS A 113 -0.12 -7.26 4.05
CA LYS A 113 -1.09 -7.95 3.20
C LYS A 113 -1.72 -6.97 2.22
N LEU A 114 -1.54 -7.20 0.92
CA LEU A 114 -2.13 -6.38 -0.15
C LEU A 114 -3.63 -6.67 -0.26
N LEU A 115 -4.44 -5.60 -0.26
CA LEU A 115 -5.89 -5.68 -0.23
C LEU A 115 -6.55 -5.16 -1.52
N ASP A 116 -6.17 -3.97 -1.97
CA ASP A 116 -6.78 -3.39 -3.16
C ASP A 116 -5.86 -2.36 -3.84
N LEU A 117 -6.15 -2.07 -5.10
CA LEU A 117 -5.56 -0.98 -5.89
C LEU A 117 -6.62 0.09 -6.14
N GLY A 118 -6.39 1.30 -5.64
CA GLY A 118 -7.32 2.44 -5.74
C GLY A 118 -6.75 3.59 -6.57
N TYR A 119 -7.64 4.35 -7.22
CA TYR A 119 -7.28 5.56 -7.97
C TYR A 119 -7.47 6.82 -7.11
N HIS A 120 -6.38 7.55 -6.91
CA HIS A 120 -6.24 8.93 -6.43
C HIS A 120 -6.71 9.24 -5.01
N ASN A 121 -7.59 8.44 -4.40
CA ASN A 121 -8.12 8.72 -3.07
C ASN A 121 -7.72 7.68 -2.02
N PRO A 122 -6.68 7.94 -1.21
CA PRO A 122 -6.26 7.01 -0.16
C PRO A 122 -7.24 6.90 1.02
N MET A 123 -8.28 7.72 1.05
CA MET A 123 -9.32 7.71 2.09
C MET A 123 -10.52 6.84 1.69
N GLU A 124 -10.58 6.37 0.43
CA GLU A 124 -11.49 5.30 0.00
C GLU A 124 -10.93 3.96 0.46
N LEU A 125 -11.18 3.64 1.73
CA LEU A 125 -10.69 2.42 2.36
C LEU A 125 -11.32 1.17 1.72
N PRO A 126 -10.58 0.05 1.62
CA PRO A 126 -11.15 -1.22 1.16
C PRO A 126 -12.40 -1.63 1.94
N ASP A 127 -13.33 -2.31 1.28
CA ASP A 127 -14.54 -2.86 1.91
C ASP A 127 -14.20 -3.88 3.02
N GLU A 128 -15.09 -4.02 4.02
CA GLU A 128 -14.85 -4.94 5.14
C GLU A 128 -14.67 -6.40 4.69
N ASP A 129 -15.37 -6.82 3.63
CA ASP A 129 -15.21 -8.16 3.07
C ASP A 129 -13.78 -8.37 2.59
N LEU A 130 -13.22 -7.45 1.80
CA LEU A 130 -11.83 -7.51 1.31
C LEU A 130 -10.81 -7.55 2.45
N ILE A 131 -11.08 -6.80 3.52
CA ILE A 131 -10.17 -6.72 4.68
C ILE A 131 -10.13 -8.06 5.44
N ASN A 132 -11.27 -8.74 5.56
CA ASN A 132 -11.44 -9.93 6.40
C ASN A 132 -11.23 -11.27 5.68
N GLU A 133 -10.89 -11.26 4.38
CA GLU A 133 -10.50 -12.45 3.60
C GLU A 133 -9.32 -13.24 4.20
#